data_AF-A0A2E1BJ13-F1
#
_entry.id   AF-A0A2E1BJ13-F1
#
_cell.length_a   1.000
_cell.length_b   1.000
_cell.length_c   1.000
_cell.angle_alpha   90.00
_cell.angle_beta   90.00
_cell.angle_gamma   90.00
#
_symmetry.space_group_name_H-M   'P 1'
#
loop_
_entity.id
_entity.type
_entity.pdbx_description
1 polymer ?
#
loop_
_entity_poly.entity_id
_entity_poly.type
_entity_poly.pdbx_seq_one_letter_code
_entity_poly.pdbx_strand_id
1 'polypeptide(L)'
;MATYKILYWKEIPTQLKFTDDEGDEGSYPLSLTFQTAIDAVAMHDGSIESGAYLDAWDWGPDLETDLSPEEIIEKFDNNIPKSFINKIKNLHDEGNRSGLPGSIDSWFKI
;
A
#
# COMPACT_ATOMS: atom_id res chain seq x y z
N MET A 1 8.02 -22.07 -3.88
CA MET A 1 8.45 -20.67 -4.05
C MET A 1 7.61 -19.83 -3.10
N ALA A 2 8.21 -18.85 -2.44
CA ALA A 2 7.45 -17.98 -1.57
C ALA A 2 6.62 -17.00 -2.41
N THR A 3 5.44 -16.66 -1.90
CA THR A 3 4.56 -15.66 -2.50
C THR A 3 4.25 -14.58 -1.49
N TYR A 4 4.04 -13.37 -1.95
CA TYR A 4 3.59 -12.28 -1.10
C TYR A 4 2.48 -11.51 -1.80
N LYS A 5 1.65 -10.86 -0.99
CA LYS A 5 0.64 -9.91 -1.44
C LYS A 5 0.61 -8.74 -0.48
N ILE A 6 0.30 -7.57 -1.01
CA ILE A 6 0.24 -6.34 -0.22
C ILE A 6 -1.22 -5.95 -0.05
N LEU A 7 -1.61 -5.59 1.17
CA LEU A 7 -2.89 -4.96 1.46
C LEU A 7 -2.75 -3.48 1.17
N TYR A 8 -3.64 -2.96 0.34
CA TYR A 8 -3.71 -1.55 0.02
C TYR A 8 -4.97 -0.95 0.61
N TRP A 9 -4.87 0.31 1.02
CA TRP A 9 -6.02 1.18 1.17
C TRP A 9 -6.06 2.07 -0.07
N LYS A 10 -7.05 1.84 -0.95
CA LYS A 10 -7.06 2.38 -2.31
C LYS A 10 -5.75 2.04 -3.03
N GLU A 11 -4.86 3.02 -3.21
CA GLU A 11 -3.54 2.80 -3.82
C GLU A 11 -2.39 2.72 -2.79
N ILE A 12 -2.63 3.00 -1.51
CA ILE A 12 -1.59 3.12 -0.47
C ILE A 12 -1.29 1.75 0.17
N PRO A 13 -0.05 1.23 0.10
CA PRO A 13 0.29 -0.05 0.71
C PRO A 13 0.35 0.06 2.23
N THR A 14 -0.15 -0.93 2.95
CA THR A 14 -0.28 -0.89 4.43
C THR A 14 0.28 -2.09 5.15
N GLN A 15 0.13 -3.28 4.57
CA GLN A 15 0.54 -4.52 5.18
C GLN A 15 0.99 -5.50 4.11
N LEU A 16 2.07 -6.21 4.38
CA LEU A 16 2.56 -7.30 3.56
C LEU A 16 2.08 -8.62 4.16
N LYS A 17 1.43 -9.47 3.35
CA LYS A 17 1.15 -10.85 3.70
C LYS A 17 2.09 -11.73 2.88
N PHE A 18 2.98 -12.44 3.57
CA PHE A 18 3.95 -13.37 3.00
C PHE A 18 3.44 -14.80 3.21
N THR A 19 3.67 -15.67 2.24
CA THR A 19 3.35 -17.10 2.30
C THR A 19 4.59 -17.87 1.87
N ASP A 20 5.13 -18.68 2.76
CA ASP A 20 6.31 -19.49 2.48
C ASP A 20 5.97 -20.71 1.59
N ASP A 21 7.00 -21.41 1.10
CA ASP A 21 6.86 -22.65 0.33
C ASP A 21 6.13 -23.75 1.12
N GLU A 22 6.28 -23.75 2.44
CA GLU A 22 5.60 -24.69 3.34
C GLU A 22 4.10 -24.34 3.55
N GLY A 23 3.64 -23.19 3.06
CA GLY A 23 2.26 -22.71 3.21
C GLY A 23 2.02 -21.89 4.48
N ASP A 24 3.07 -21.58 5.23
CA ASP A 24 3.01 -20.70 6.41
C ASP A 24 2.80 -19.24 5.99
N GLU A 25 1.74 -18.63 6.52
CA GLU A 25 1.36 -17.25 6.20
C GLU A 25 1.77 -16.28 7.33
N GLY A 26 2.62 -15.29 7.01
CA GLY A 26 2.99 -14.21 7.91
C GLY A 26 2.39 -12.87 7.49
N SER A 27 1.88 -12.08 8.44
CA SER A 27 1.41 -10.71 8.18
C SER A 27 2.31 -9.70 8.85
N TYR A 28 2.84 -8.76 8.05
CA TYR A 28 3.83 -7.79 8.46
C TYR A 28 3.34 -6.37 8.13
N PRO A 29 3.11 -5.52 9.13
CA PRO A 29 2.69 -4.14 8.86
C PRO A 29 3.84 -3.35 8.22
N LEU A 30 3.49 -2.48 7.27
CA LEU A 30 4.41 -1.50 6.72
C LEU A 30 4.54 -0.30 7.66
N SER A 31 5.40 0.64 7.27
CA SER A 31 5.67 1.88 7.98
C SER A 31 4.43 2.69 8.35
N LEU A 32 4.45 3.29 9.54
CA LEU A 32 3.37 4.16 10.03
C LEU A 32 3.14 5.39 9.14
N THR A 33 4.13 5.73 8.29
CA THR A 33 4.01 6.76 7.25
C THR A 33 2.83 6.49 6.32
N PHE A 34 2.56 5.23 5.96
CA PHE A 34 1.43 4.88 5.12
C PHE A 34 0.09 5.10 5.81
N GLN A 35 -0.03 4.76 7.10
CA GLN A 35 -1.23 5.06 7.88
C GLN A 35 -1.49 6.57 7.97
N THR A 36 -0.44 7.36 8.15
CA THR A 36 -0.53 8.83 8.17
C THR A 36 -0.97 9.38 6.81
N ALA A 37 -0.48 8.77 5.71
CA ALA A 37 -0.89 9.14 4.36
C ALA A 37 -2.36 8.82 4.11
N ILE A 38 -2.84 7.67 4.57
CA ILE A 38 -4.24 7.26 4.47
C ILE A 38 -5.14 8.26 5.18
N ASP A 39 -4.84 8.61 6.43
CA ASP A 39 -5.61 9.61 7.18
C ASP A 39 -5.65 10.96 6.45
N ALA A 40 -4.49 11.46 6.02
CA ALA A 40 -4.39 12.73 5.32
C ALA A 40 -5.10 12.75 3.96
N VAL A 41 -5.14 11.62 3.26
CA VAL A 41 -5.83 11.47 1.96
C VAL A 41 -7.33 11.24 2.18
N ALA A 42 -7.73 10.47 3.19
CA ALA A 42 -9.12 10.25 3.54
C ALA A 42 -9.80 11.56 3.99
N MET A 43 -9.11 12.40 4.76
CA MET A 43 -9.58 13.75 5.09
C MET A 43 -9.72 14.64 3.84
N HIS A 44 -8.84 14.47 2.85
CA HIS A 44 -8.82 15.31 1.67
C HIS A 44 -9.87 14.93 0.62
N ASP A 45 -10.03 13.63 0.38
CA ASP A 45 -10.97 13.04 -0.58
C ASP A 45 -12.38 12.89 0.01
N GLY A 46 -12.59 13.26 1.28
CA GLY A 46 -13.87 13.14 2.00
C GLY A 46 -14.22 11.73 2.45
N SER A 47 -13.34 10.75 2.20
CA SER A 47 -13.53 9.35 2.59
C SER A 47 -13.51 9.11 4.11
N ILE A 48 -13.07 10.08 4.92
CA ILE A 48 -12.97 9.92 6.38
C ILE A 48 -14.33 9.85 7.10
N GLU A 49 -15.38 10.40 6.51
CA GLU A 49 -16.70 10.52 7.16
C GLU A 49 -17.65 9.33 6.87
N SER A 50 -17.18 8.23 6.28
CA SER A 50 -18.07 7.15 5.82
C SER A 50 -17.40 5.78 5.76
N GLY A 51 -18.25 4.73 5.70
CA GLY A 51 -17.83 3.34 5.52
C GLY A 51 -16.91 3.10 4.30
N ALA A 52 -16.83 4.05 3.37
CA ALA A 52 -15.85 4.07 2.28
C ALA A 52 -14.39 3.96 2.75
N TYR A 53 -14.04 4.48 3.94
CA TYR A 53 -12.72 4.24 4.52
C TYR A 53 -12.46 2.76 4.81
N LEU A 54 -13.47 2.06 5.34
CA LEU A 54 -13.36 0.63 5.69
C LEU A 54 -13.60 -0.29 4.49
N ASP A 55 -14.27 0.19 3.45
CA ASP A 55 -14.54 -0.56 2.22
C ASP A 55 -13.40 -0.44 1.20
N ALA A 56 -12.55 0.59 1.32
CA ALA A 56 -11.45 0.84 0.40
C ALA A 56 -10.21 -0.07 0.59
N TRP A 57 -10.28 -1.04 1.50
CA TRP A 57 -9.18 -1.99 1.72
C TRP A 57 -9.27 -3.12 0.71
N ASP A 58 -8.22 -3.30 -0.09
CA ASP A 58 -8.18 -4.36 -1.10
C ASP A 58 -6.79 -5.00 -1.18
N TRP A 59 -6.77 -6.30 -1.44
CA TRP A 59 -5.52 -7.04 -1.62
C TRP A 59 -5.01 -6.87 -3.04
N GLY A 60 -3.73 -6.53 -3.18
CA GLY A 60 -3.04 -6.59 -4.45
C GLY A 60 -2.86 -8.04 -4.95
N PRO A 61 -2.31 -8.18 -6.17
CA PRO A 61 -2.04 -9.49 -6.74
C PRO A 61 -1.02 -10.26 -5.90
N ASP A 62 -1.11 -11.60 -5.96
CA ASP A 62 -0.05 -12.49 -5.52
C ASP A 62 1.17 -12.35 -6.43
N LEU A 63 2.33 -12.15 -5.80
CA LEU A 63 3.62 -11.99 -6.47
C LEU A 63 4.59 -13.04 -5.91
N GLU A 64 5.26 -13.75 -6.80
CA GLU A 64 6.32 -14.69 -6.44
C GLU A 64 7.60 -13.92 -6.07
N THR A 65 8.26 -14.33 -5.00
CA THR A 65 9.49 -13.69 -4.51
C THR A 65 10.46 -14.71 -3.94
N ASP A 66 11.75 -14.38 -4.06
CA ASP A 66 12.84 -15.06 -3.35
C ASP A 66 13.31 -14.22 -2.14
N LEU A 67 12.77 -13.02 -1.97
CA LEU A 67 13.12 -12.09 -0.90
C LEU A 67 12.31 -12.37 0.36
N SER A 68 12.95 -12.21 1.52
CA SER A 68 12.30 -12.24 2.82
C SER A 68 11.28 -11.10 3.00
N PRO A 69 10.25 -11.28 3.85
CA PRO A 69 9.27 -10.23 4.12
C PRO A 69 9.90 -8.91 4.58
N GLU A 70 10.97 -8.98 5.37
CA GLU A 70 11.73 -7.82 5.84
C GLU A 70 12.33 -7.00 4.69
N GLU A 71 12.92 -7.64 3.69
CA GLU A 71 13.53 -6.95 2.54
C GLU A 71 12.47 -6.25 1.68
N ILE A 72 11.30 -6.88 1.50
CA ILE A 72 10.21 -6.28 0.74
C ILE A 72 9.67 -5.05 1.49
N ILE A 73 9.46 -5.16 2.81
CA ILE A 73 9.06 -4.02 3.65
C ILE A 73 10.08 -2.89 3.55
N GLU A 74 11.37 -3.21 3.61
CA GLU A 74 12.45 -2.23 3.51
C GLU A 74 12.44 -1.53 2.15
N LYS A 75 12.15 -2.24 1.06
CA LYS A 75 11.97 -1.61 -0.26
C LYS A 75 10.83 -0.59 -0.25
N PHE A 76 9.68 -0.93 0.34
CA PHE A 76 8.57 0.01 0.44
C PHE A 76 8.93 1.22 1.30
N ASP A 77 9.50 1.02 2.49
CA ASP A 77 9.82 2.10 3.44
C ASP A 77 10.94 3.02 2.94
N ASN A 78 12.03 2.46 2.39
CA ASN A 78 13.14 3.25 1.88
C ASN A 78 12.80 4.02 0.60
N ASN A 79 11.85 3.53 -0.19
CA ASN A 79 11.42 4.18 -1.43
C ASN A 79 10.17 5.04 -1.28
N ILE A 80 9.72 5.34 -0.05
CA ILE A 80 8.62 6.29 0.16
C ILE A 80 9.01 7.66 -0.40
N PRO A 81 8.26 8.22 -1.37
CA PRO A 81 8.54 9.54 -1.89
C PRO A 81 8.40 10.60 -0.78
N LYS A 82 9.34 11.55 -0.67
CA LYS A 82 9.25 12.65 0.33
C LYS A 82 7.94 13.45 0.25
N SER A 83 7.34 13.53 -0.93
CA SER A 83 6.05 14.20 -1.17
C SER A 83 4.92 13.21 -1.42
N PHE A 84 4.98 12.01 -0.85
CA PHE A 84 4.03 10.92 -1.05
C PHE A 84 2.57 11.37 -0.91
N ILE A 85 2.24 11.94 0.24
CA ILE A 85 0.90 12.44 0.56
C ILE A 85 0.48 13.52 -0.44
N ASN A 86 1.36 14.48 -0.73
CA ASN A 86 1.04 15.59 -1.63
C ASN A 86 0.83 15.11 -3.07
N LYS A 87 1.56 14.09 -3.53
CA LYS A 87 1.35 13.50 -4.86
C LYS A 87 -0.04 12.88 -4.97
N ILE A 88 -0.48 12.11 -3.98
CA ILE A 88 -1.82 11.50 -3.99
C ILE A 88 -2.90 12.58 -3.96
N LYS A 89 -2.73 13.61 -3.12
CA LYS A 89 -3.65 14.75 -3.07
C LYS A 89 -3.73 15.47 -4.41
N ASN A 90 -2.59 15.74 -5.06
CA ASN A 90 -2.58 16.35 -6.40
C ASN A 90 -3.29 15.46 -7.43
N LEU A 91 -3.05 14.14 -7.43
CA LEU A 91 -3.75 13.22 -8.33
C LEU A 91 -5.27 13.26 -8.13
N HIS A 92 -5.73 13.42 -6.89
CA HIS A 92 -7.15 13.57 -6.58
C HIS A 92 -7.70 14.90 -7.12
N ASP A 93 -7.02 16.02 -6.87
CA ASP A 93 -7.40 17.35 -7.34
C ASP A 93 -7.45 17.42 -8.88
N GLU A 94 -6.50 16.76 -9.55
CA GLU A 94 -6.44 16.65 -11.01
C GLU A 94 -7.42 15.60 -11.58
N GLY A 95 -8.13 14.84 -10.74
CA GLY A 95 -9.04 13.77 -11.17
C GLY A 95 -8.37 12.56 -11.83
N ASN A 96 -7.04 12.44 -11.71
CA ASN A 96 -6.22 11.36 -12.27
C ASN A 96 -5.95 10.22 -11.28
N ARG A 97 -6.55 10.28 -10.09
CA ARG A 97 -6.40 9.25 -9.07
C ARG A 97 -7.13 7.97 -9.49
N SER A 98 -6.40 6.87 -9.60
CA SER A 98 -6.99 5.55 -9.89
C SER A 98 -7.65 4.94 -8.65
N GLY A 99 -7.04 5.04 -7.47
CA GLY A 99 -7.59 4.47 -6.24
C GLY A 99 -7.58 2.93 -6.19
N LEU A 100 -6.87 2.26 -7.10
CA LEU A 100 -6.78 0.81 -7.17
C LEU A 100 -5.49 0.31 -6.49
N PRO A 101 -5.51 -0.90 -5.90
CA PRO A 101 -4.33 -1.52 -5.31
C PRO A 101 -3.20 -1.59 -6.34
N GLY A 102 -2.00 -1.19 -5.92
CA GLY A 102 -0.80 -1.20 -6.75
C GLY A 102 -0.70 -0.12 -7.83
N SER A 103 -1.66 0.81 -7.94
CA SER A 103 -1.59 1.92 -8.92
C SER A 103 -0.35 2.81 -8.77
N ILE A 104 0.25 2.83 -7.58
CA ILE A 104 1.45 3.62 -7.25
C ILE A 104 2.66 2.75 -6.94
N ASP A 105 2.61 1.43 -7.18
CA ASP A 105 3.75 0.53 -6.95
C ASP A 105 5.01 0.98 -7.70
N SER A 106 4.82 1.58 -8.89
CA SER A 106 5.89 2.20 -9.67
C SER A 106 6.68 3.27 -8.90
N TRP A 107 6.15 3.84 -7.82
CA TRP A 107 6.85 4.84 -7.02
C TRP A 107 7.88 4.22 -6.06
N PHE A 108 7.67 2.97 -5.65
CA PHE A 108 8.49 2.28 -4.66
C PHE A 108 9.65 1.47 -5.26
N LYS A 109 9.77 1.45 -6.61
CA LYS A 109 10.83 0.72 -7.34
C LYS A 109 10.99 -0.73 -6.88
N ILE A 110 9.87 -1.39 -6.60
CA ILE A 110 9.83 -2.76 -6.11
C ILE A 110 10.21 -3.76 -7.21
#